data_AF-A0A1G7AKN4-F1
#
_entry.id   AF-A0A1G7AKN4-F1
#
_cell.length_a   1.000
_cell.length_b   1.000
_cell.length_c   1.000
_cell.angle_alpha   90.00
_cell.angle_beta   90.00
_cell.angle_gamma   90.00
#
_symmetry.space_group_name_H-M   'P 1'
#
loop_
_entity.id
_entity.type
_entity.pdbx_description
1 polymer ?
#
loop_
_entity_poly.entity_id
_entity_poly.type
_entity_poly.pdbx_seq_one_letter_code
_entity_poly.pdbx_strand_id
1 'polypeptide(L)' 'MENIELTPEEIKVKIISITDAFGMKADIAAQAMGISVIRYRKCLSDKVLYFDFTEKNLQDLACYIVHKAEEIKSLL' A
#
# COMPACT_ATOMS: atom_id res chain seq x y z
N MET A 1 25.27 5.56 -2.64
CA MET A 1 23.93 5.64 -3.24
C MET A 1 23.12 6.53 -2.32
N GLU A 2 22.71 7.70 -2.77
CA GLU A 2 21.78 8.55 -2.01
C GLU A 2 20.49 7.75 -1.81
N ASN A 3 20.08 7.55 -0.56
CA ASN A 3 18.74 7.07 -0.26
C ASN A 3 17.79 8.24 -0.55
N ILE A 4 17.29 8.31 -1.78
CA ILE A 4 16.27 9.28 -2.16
C ILE A 4 14.97 8.81 -1.49
N GLU A 5 14.60 9.49 -0.41
CA GLU A 5 13.31 9.31 0.28
C GLU A 5 12.18 9.61 -0.72
N LEU A 6 11.17 8.74 -0.78
CA LEU A 6 10.09 8.89 -1.76
C LEU A 6 9.16 10.02 -1.35
N THR A 7 8.74 10.85 -2.32
CA THR A 7 7.69 11.84 -2.06
C THR A 7 6.35 11.17 -1.77
N PRO A 8 5.42 11.84 -1.04
CA PRO A 8 4.08 11.29 -0.79
C PRO A 8 3.32 10.88 -2.06
N GLU A 9 3.49 11.64 -3.15
CA GLU A 9 2.87 11.34 -4.44
C GLU A 9 3.48 10.08 -5.08
N GLU A 10 4.80 9.92 -5.05
CA GLU A 10 5.45 8.70 -5.55
C GLU A 10 5.05 7.46 -4.74
N ILE A 11 4.90 7.60 -3.42
CA ILE A 11 4.41 6.53 -2.53
C ILE A 11 2.98 6.15 -2.93
N LYS A 12 2.10 7.13 -3.12
CA LYS A 12 0.71 6.91 -3.54
C LYS A 12 0.64 6.20 -4.89
N VAL A 13 1.39 6.66 -5.89
CA VAL A 13 1.46 6.03 -7.22
C VAL A 13 1.93 4.58 -7.12
N LYS A 14 2.97 4.31 -6.32
CA LYS A 14 3.46 2.94 -6.10
C LYS A 14 2.42 2.05 -5.43
N ILE A 15 1.73 2.54 -4.39
CA ILE A 15 0.67 1.80 -3.70
C ILE A 15 -0.46 1.47 -4.67
N ILE A 16 -0.94 2.43 -5.45
CA ILE A 16 -2.01 2.22 -6.46
C ILE A 16 -1.57 1.15 -7.47
N SER A 17 -0.38 1.29 -8.03
CA SER A 17 0.18 0.35 -9.00
C SER A 17 0.23 -1.09 -8.46
N ILE A 18 0.70 -1.26 -7.22
CA ILE A 18 0.73 -2.57 -6.56
C ILE A 18 -0.69 -3.10 -6.33
N THR A 19 -1.59 -2.31 -5.74
CA THR A 19 -2.94 -2.78 -5.46
C THR A 19 -3.71 -3.17 -6.71
N ASP A 20 -3.52 -2.44 -7.81
CA ASP A 20 -4.15 -2.73 -9.10
C ASP A 20 -3.57 -4.00 -9.73
N ALA A 21 -2.24 -4.16 -9.73
CA ALA A 21 -1.57 -5.33 -10.28
C ALA A 21 -1.99 -6.64 -9.59
N PHE A 22 -2.23 -6.59 -8.28
CA PHE A 22 -2.69 -7.74 -7.48
C PHE A 22 -4.22 -7.81 -7.32
N GLY A 23 -4.98 -6.91 -7.95
CA GLY A 23 -6.44 -6.88 -7.88
C GLY A 23 -6.98 -6.72 -6.45
N MET A 24 -6.26 -6.01 -5.59
CA MET A 24 -6.59 -5.87 -4.17
C MET A 24 -7.79 -4.95 -3.96
N LYS A 25 -8.77 -5.44 -3.20
CA LYS A 25 -9.88 -4.59 -2.73
C LYS A 25 -9.37 -3.59 -1.68
N ALA A 26 -10.04 -2.44 -1.59
CA ALA A 26 -9.65 -1.34 -0.70
C ALA A 26 -9.58 -1.72 0.78
N ASP A 27 -10.45 -2.64 1.24
CA ASP A 27 -10.43 -3.16 2.61
C ASP A 27 -9.21 -4.03 2.89
N ILE A 28 -8.86 -4.93 1.96
CA ILE A 28 -7.66 -5.77 2.04
C ILE A 28 -6.39 -4.92 1.96
N ALA A 29 -6.33 -3.94 1.04
CA ALA A 29 -5.19 -3.03 0.93
C ALA A 29 -5.00 -2.19 2.21
N ALA A 30 -6.09 -1.67 2.79
CA ALA A 30 -6.03 -0.94 4.04
C ALA A 30 -5.56 -1.83 5.21
N GLN A 31 -6.05 -3.07 5.29
CA GLN A 31 -5.61 -4.05 6.27
C GLN A 31 -4.12 -4.36 6.14
N ALA A 32 -3.64 -4.62 4.92
CA ALA A 32 -2.24 -4.89 4.63
C ALA A 32 -1.31 -3.76 5.10
N MET A 33 -1.78 -2.52 5.03
CA MET A 33 -1.03 -1.33 5.43
C MET A 33 -1.26 -0.88 6.88
N GLY A 34 -2.06 -1.62 7.66
CA GLY A 34 -2.36 -1.28 9.05
C GLY A 34 -3.16 0.02 9.23
N ILE A 35 -3.98 0.40 8.26
CA ILE A 35 -4.81 1.63 8.31
C ILE A 35 -6.29 1.30 8.15
N SER A 36 -7.16 2.25 8.52
CA SER A 36 -8.59 2.10 8.25
C SER A 36 -8.92 2.27 6.76
N VAL A 37 -9.96 1.60 6.29
CA VAL A 37 -10.46 1.73 4.90
C VAL A 37 -10.85 3.17 4.59
N ILE A 38 -11.36 3.91 5.57
CA ILE A 38 -11.69 5.34 5.42
C ILE A 38 -10.42 6.16 5.17
N ARG A 39 -9.34 5.91 5.93
CA ARG A 39 -8.04 6.58 5.72
C ARG A 39 -7.48 6.23 4.34
N TYR A 40 -7.49 4.95 3.95
CA TYR A 40 -7.06 4.51 2.63
C TYR A 40 -7.78 5.28 1.50
N ARG A 41 -9.11 5.35 1.55
CA ARG A 41 -9.91 6.09 0.56
C ARG A 41 -9.62 7.59 0.55
N LYS A 42 -9.33 8.19 1.71
CA LYS A 42 -8.94 9.60 1.81
C LYS A 42 -7.58 9.83 1.15
N CYS A 43 -6.61 8.95 1.37
CA CYS A 43 -5.28 9.03 0.74
C CYS A 43 -5.33 8.86 -0.79
N LEU A 44 -6.32 8.13 -1.31
CA LEU A 44 -6.56 8.04 -2.76
C LEU A 44 -7.20 9.30 -3.35
N SER A 45 -7.84 10.13 -2.55
CA SER A 45 -8.62 11.26 -3.03
C SER A 45 -7.78 12.52 -3.20
N ASP A 46 -7.65 13.03 -4.42
CA ASP A 46 -6.94 14.30 -4.71
C ASP A 46 -7.60 15.53 -4.10
N LYS A 47 -8.84 15.40 -3.61
CA LYS A 47 -9.60 16.47 -2.94
C LYS A 47 -9.23 16.66 -1.46
N VAL A 48 -8.35 15.82 -0.91
CA VAL A 48 -8.04 15.79 0.52
C VAL A 48 -6.53 16.02 0.71
N LEU A 49 -6.16 17.20 1.22
CA LEU A 49 -4.76 17.67 1.28
C LEU A 49 -3.99 17.25 2.56
N TYR A 50 -4.61 16.52 3.49
CA TYR A 50 -4.03 16.23 4.81
C TYR A 50 -3.80 14.73 5.09
N PHE A 51 -4.09 13.87 4.11
CA PHE A 51 -4.03 12.43 4.30
C PHE A 51 -3.16 11.81 3.21
N ASP A 52 -1.91 11.50 3.55
CA ASP A 52 -0.99 10.81 2.65
C ASP A 52 -0.67 9.41 3.15
N PHE A 53 -0.29 8.57 2.19
CA PHE A 53 0.40 7.32 2.49
C PHE A 53 1.83 7.61 2.94
N THR A 54 2.33 6.80 3.88
CA THR A 54 3.72 6.89 4.33
C THR A 54 4.56 5.77 3.72
N GLU A 55 5.88 5.88 3.78
CA GLU A 55 6.78 4.78 3.36
C GLU A 55 6.50 3.49 4.11
N LYS A 56 6.14 3.60 5.40
CA LYS A 56 5.73 2.44 6.20
C LYS A 56 4.50 1.75 5.58
N ASN A 57 3.51 2.50 5.10
CA ASN A 57 2.35 1.91 4.44
C ASN A 57 2.76 1.10 3.19
N LEU A 58 3.67 1.65 2.37
CA LEU A 58 4.20 0.93 1.20
C LEU A 58 4.98 -0.34 1.60
N GLN A 59 5.83 -0.26 2.64
CA GLN A 59 6.59 -1.41 3.14
C GLN A 59 5.68 -2.50 3.70
N ASP A 60 4.68 -2.13 4.50
CA ASP A 60 3.71 -3.06 5.07
C ASP A 60 2.90 -3.77 3.96
N LEU A 61 2.48 -3.03 2.92
CA LEU A 61 1.80 -3.60 1.75
C LEU A 61 2.66 -4.66 1.05
N ALA A 62 3.93 -4.32 0.78
CA ALA A 62 4.87 -5.24 0.13
C ALA A 62 5.12 -6.49 0.99
N CYS A 63 5.32 -6.31 2.30
CA CYS A 63 5.50 -7.41 3.25
C CYS A 63 4.28 -8.34 3.30
N TYR A 64 3.07 -7.78 3.32
CA TYR A 64 1.83 -8.56 3.28
C TYR A 64 1.75 -9.45 2.03
N ILE A 65 2.07 -8.91 0.85
CA ILE A 65 2.03 -9.65 -0.41
C ILE A 65 3.05 -10.80 -0.40
N VAL A 66 4.28 -10.55 0.08
CA VAL A 66 5.32 -11.57 0.20
C VAL A 66 4.87 -12.69 1.14
N HIS A 67 4.37 -12.36 2.33
CA HIS A 67 3.87 -13.38 3.26
C HIS A 67 2.72 -14.19 2.67
N LYS A 68 1.79 -13.56 1.94
CA LYS A 68 0.71 -14.29 1.25
C LYS A 68 1.24 -15.23 0.18
N ALA A 69 2.25 -14.82 -0.58
CA ALA A 69 2.89 -15.68 -1.56
C ALA A 69 3.61 -16.87 -0.89
N GLU A 70 4.27 -16.66 0.24
CA GLU A 70 4.91 -17.73 1.03
C GLU A 70 3.90 -18.71 1.62
N GLU A 71 2.78 -18.22 2.16
CA GLU A 71 1.66 -19.04 2.61
C GLU A 71 1.16 -19.94 1.47
N ILE A 72 0.89 -19.37 0.29
CA ILE A 72 0.44 -20.14 -0.89
C ILE A 72 1.48 -21.18 -1.29
N LYS A 73 2.77 -20.81 -1.32
CA LYS A 73 3.86 -21.73 -1.65
C LYS A 73 3.92 -22.92 -0.69
N SER A 74 3.62 -22.72 0.59
CA SER A 74 3.59 -23.80 1.59
C SER A 74 2.44 -24.80 1.41
N LEU A 75 1.43 -24.45 0.60
CA LEU A 75 0.28 -25.29 0.30
C LEU A 75 0.47 -26.16 -0.96
N LEU A 76 1.57 -25.95 -1.70
CA LEU A 76 1.94 -26.69 -2.93
C LEU A 76 3.04 -27.72 -2.63
#